data_AF-A0AAW3B5B7-F1
#
_entry.id   AF-A0AAW3B5B7-F1
#
_cell.length_a   1.000
_cell.length_b   1.000
_cell.length_c   1.000
_cell.angle_alpha   90.00
_cell.angle_beta   90.00
_cell.angle_gamma   90.00
#
_symmetry.space_group_name_H-M   'P 1'
#
loop_
_entity.id
_entity.type
_entity.pdbx_description
1 polymer ?
#
loop_
_entity_poly.entity_id
_entity_poly.type
_entity_poly.pdbx_seq_one_letter_code
_entity_poly.pdbx_strand_id
1 'polypeptide(L)'
;MPSSDQVLVDALRSRLKRRRSDIFRYLDALFYEDCRRIMECVTELDSNDLFLRNPSSLPDYAQHVPRPMYWELINRKLQRYEYRAAADFMADMRAVVNNCYLYNGIQAPASKVARSIEVLMEDRFVTELRATPVPPAEVKKACIGMSSADSREILRIYTFYEGLEVSTTSGNTNIQLRSAKNATLRRMLEYARSSAEHREKKARLRHAEKVSRVSDRRRQAMAGAQAAVMQQDAAVQFHQDAEPRLEQVPQNTQTAMPMMEEVSPIRIEEEGEWLDEGDLEESSPM
;
A
#
# COMPACT_ATOMS: atom_id res chain seq x y z
N MET A 1 -38.40 -5.72 -39.77
CA MET A 1 -39.30 -5.12 -38.77
C MET A 1 -39.06 -5.84 -37.46
N PRO A 2 -38.68 -5.15 -36.37
CA PRO A 2 -38.50 -5.81 -35.08
C PRO A 2 -39.81 -6.50 -34.67
N SER A 3 -39.73 -7.70 -34.09
CA SER A 3 -40.93 -8.43 -33.66
C SER A 3 -41.67 -7.65 -32.57
N SER A 4 -42.99 -7.84 -32.46
CA SER A 4 -43.81 -7.20 -31.42
C SER A 4 -43.25 -7.44 -30.01
N ASP A 5 -42.68 -8.63 -29.78
CA ASP A 5 -42.06 -9.00 -28.51
C ASP A 5 -40.75 -8.25 -28.27
N GLN A 6 -39.95 -8.02 -29.32
CA GLN A 6 -38.71 -7.25 -29.24
C GLN A 6 -38.96 -5.80 -28.81
N VAL A 7 -40.00 -5.17 -29.38
CA VAL A 7 -40.42 -3.81 -29.02
C VAL A 7 -40.87 -3.73 -27.55
N LEU A 8 -41.60 -4.74 -27.07
CA LEU A 8 -42.06 -4.80 -25.67
C LEU A 8 -40.89 -4.99 -24.69
N VAL A 9 -39.91 -5.84 -25.04
CA VAL A 9 -38.69 -6.04 -24.25
C VAL A 9 -37.86 -4.76 -24.18
N ASP A 10 -37.67 -4.05 -25.29
CA ASP A 10 -36.86 -2.82 -25.33
C ASP A 10 -37.54 -1.65 -24.59
N ALA A 11 -38.88 -1.57 -24.65
CA ALA A 11 -39.66 -0.65 -23.82
C ALA A 11 -39.49 -0.95 -22.32
N LEU A 12 -39.52 -2.23 -21.93
CA LEU A 12 -39.31 -2.65 -20.54
C LEU A 12 -37.88 -2.32 -20.05
N ARG A 13 -36.85 -2.62 -20.86
CA ARG A 13 -35.45 -2.27 -20.58
C ARG A 13 -35.26 -0.77 -20.38
N SER A 14 -35.85 0.05 -21.26
CA SER A 14 -35.79 1.51 -21.17
C SER A 14 -36.48 2.06 -19.91
N ARG A 15 -37.60 1.45 -19.49
CA ARG A 15 -38.28 1.81 -18.24
C ARG A 15 -37.46 1.45 -17.00
N LEU A 16 -36.85 0.26 -17.00
CA LEU A 16 -35.95 -0.16 -15.91
C LEU A 16 -34.70 0.73 -15.83
N LYS A 17 -34.10 1.11 -16.97
CA LYS A 17 -32.96 2.02 -17.01
C LYS A 17 -33.29 3.39 -16.40
N ARG A 18 -34.43 3.98 -16.75
CA ARG A 18 -34.91 5.24 -16.16
C ARG A 18 -35.11 5.13 -14.65
N ARG A 19 -35.85 4.11 -14.20
CA ARG A 19 -36.08 3.89 -12.76
C ARG A 19 -34.78 3.69 -11.99
N ARG A 20 -33.81 2.96 -12.56
CA ARG A 20 -32.47 2.80 -11.98
C ARG A 20 -31.73 4.14 -11.89
N SER A 21 -31.79 4.99 -12.91
CA SER A 21 -31.19 6.32 -12.91
C SER A 21 -31.84 7.25 -11.87
N ASP A 22 -33.16 7.21 -11.71
CA ASP A 22 -33.87 8.01 -10.72
C ASP A 22 -33.53 7.54 -9.29
N ILE A 23 -33.47 6.23 -9.06
CA ILE A 23 -32.98 5.66 -7.81
C ILE A 23 -31.54 6.09 -7.55
N PHE A 24 -30.66 6.04 -8.56
CA PHE A 24 -29.27 6.45 -8.40
C PHE A 24 -29.16 7.93 -8.02
N ARG A 25 -29.88 8.83 -8.72
CA ARG A 25 -29.92 10.26 -8.38
C ARG A 25 -30.46 10.51 -6.97
N TYR A 26 -31.49 9.78 -6.57
CA TYR A 26 -32.05 9.88 -5.23
C TYR A 26 -31.07 9.40 -4.15
N LEU A 27 -30.40 8.26 -4.36
CA LEU A 27 -29.40 7.74 -3.44
C LEU A 27 -28.18 8.66 -3.34
N ASP A 28 -27.77 9.26 -4.46
CA ASP A 28 -26.70 10.25 -4.51
C ASP A 28 -27.10 11.52 -3.73
N ALA A 29 -28.33 12.03 -3.94
CA ALA A 29 -28.85 13.16 -3.17
C ALA A 29 -28.86 12.88 -1.65
N LEU A 30 -29.35 11.71 -1.22
CA LEU A 30 -29.33 11.32 0.20
C LEU A 30 -27.91 11.26 0.75
N PHE A 31 -26.97 10.67 0.01
CA PHE A 31 -25.57 10.60 0.41
C PHE A 31 -24.97 12.00 0.66
N TYR A 32 -25.25 12.97 -0.22
CA TYR A 32 -24.77 14.34 -0.04
C TYR A 32 -25.46 15.06 1.12
N GLU A 33 -26.75 14.83 1.38
CA GLU A 33 -27.43 15.35 2.57
C GLU A 33 -26.81 14.79 3.86
N ASP A 34 -26.54 13.49 3.89
CA ASP A 34 -25.87 12.84 5.02
C ASP A 34 -24.49 13.47 5.26
N CYS A 35 -23.71 13.71 4.20
CA CYS A 35 -22.42 14.39 4.32
C CYS A 35 -22.54 15.82 4.87
N ARG A 36 -23.57 16.59 4.45
CA ARG A 36 -23.78 17.96 4.93
C ARG A 36 -24.14 18.00 6.41
N ARG A 37 -25.01 17.09 6.89
CA ARG A 37 -25.31 16.99 8.32
C ARG A 37 -24.07 16.67 9.16
N ILE A 38 -23.22 15.76 8.67
CA ILE A 38 -21.95 15.47 9.33
C ILE A 38 -21.07 16.71 9.37
N MET A 39 -20.97 17.45 8.26
CA MET A 39 -20.21 18.71 8.18
C MET A 39 -20.70 19.73 9.21
N GLU A 40 -22.01 19.92 9.32
CA GLU A 40 -22.62 20.82 10.31
C GLU A 40 -22.17 20.44 11.73
N CYS A 41 -22.34 19.19 12.13
CA CYS A 41 -21.96 18.75 13.48
C CYS A 41 -20.45 18.88 13.77
N VAL A 42 -19.56 18.64 12.79
CA VAL A 42 -18.11 18.81 13.04
C VAL A 42 -17.71 20.28 13.11
N THR A 43 -18.35 21.15 12.33
CA THR A 43 -18.08 22.59 12.37
C THR A 43 -18.55 23.24 13.67
N GLU A 44 -19.66 22.76 14.25
CA GLU A 44 -20.11 23.20 15.57
C GLU A 44 -19.10 22.87 16.68
N LEU A 45 -18.47 21.69 16.61
CA LEU A 45 -17.42 21.30 17.56
C LEU A 45 -16.11 22.08 17.37
N ASP A 46 -15.84 22.59 16.17
CA ASP A 46 -14.68 23.44 15.87
C ASP A 46 -15.00 24.93 16.15
N SER A 47 -15.45 25.24 17.37
CA SER A 47 -16.00 26.56 17.71
C SER A 47 -15.01 27.73 17.58
N ASN A 48 -13.72 27.47 17.40
CA ASN A 48 -12.67 28.47 17.19
C ASN A 48 -12.14 28.48 15.75
N ASP A 49 -12.83 27.81 14.82
CA ASP A 49 -12.47 27.74 13.40
C ASP A 49 -11.03 27.24 13.14
N LEU A 50 -10.52 26.33 13.99
CA LEU A 50 -9.14 25.86 13.94
C LEU A 50 -8.81 25.15 12.62
N PHE A 51 -9.80 24.45 12.06
CA PHE A 51 -9.65 23.68 10.83
C PHE A 51 -10.56 24.19 9.70
N LEU A 52 -11.14 25.38 9.86
CA LEU A 52 -12.05 25.97 8.87
C LEU A 52 -11.32 26.39 7.60
N ARG A 53 -10.15 27.04 7.72
CA ARG A 53 -9.42 27.69 6.62
C ARG A 53 -8.18 26.92 6.19
N ASN A 54 -7.63 27.32 5.05
CA ASN A 54 -6.40 26.73 4.51
C ASN A 54 -5.23 26.90 5.50
N PRO A 55 -4.65 25.81 6.03
CA PRO A 55 -3.55 25.87 7.00
C PRO A 55 -2.18 26.14 6.35
N SER A 56 -2.09 26.23 5.02
CA SER A 56 -0.80 26.37 4.30
C SER A 56 -0.05 27.67 4.62
N SER A 57 -0.70 28.66 5.23
CA SER A 57 -0.06 29.88 5.72
C SER A 57 0.63 29.72 7.08
N LEU A 58 0.46 28.59 7.76
CA LEU A 58 1.13 28.31 9.03
C LEU A 58 2.63 28.01 8.80
N PRO A 59 3.51 28.33 9.78
CA PRO A 59 4.94 28.10 9.66
C PRO A 59 5.27 26.65 9.31
N ASP A 60 6.08 26.43 8.27
CA ASP A 60 6.56 25.10 7.84
C ASP A 60 5.47 24.05 7.57
N TYR A 61 4.19 24.43 7.49
CA TYR A 61 3.09 23.47 7.39
C TYR A 61 3.19 22.59 6.14
N ALA A 62 3.52 23.20 4.99
CA ALA A 62 3.68 22.48 3.73
C ALA A 62 4.90 21.53 3.72
N GLN A 63 5.86 21.71 4.63
CA GLN A 63 7.00 20.78 4.78
C GLN A 63 6.61 19.52 5.57
N HIS A 64 5.68 19.66 6.52
CA HIS A 64 5.21 18.56 7.37
C HIS A 64 3.99 17.84 6.80
N VAL A 65 3.07 18.57 6.17
CA VAL A 65 1.77 18.07 5.72
C VAL A 65 1.71 18.09 4.19
N PRO A 66 1.79 16.92 3.53
CA PRO A 66 1.87 16.84 2.07
C PRO A 66 0.53 17.15 1.38
N ARG A 67 -0.60 16.87 2.03
CA ARG A 67 -1.95 17.12 1.49
C ARG A 67 -2.77 17.91 2.50
N PRO A 68 -2.71 19.26 2.48
CA PRO A 68 -3.57 20.09 3.28
C PRO A 68 -5.05 19.79 3.03
N MET A 69 -5.86 19.80 4.08
CA MET A 69 -7.31 19.62 4.03
C MET A 69 -7.95 20.43 5.16
N TYR A 70 -9.14 20.98 4.92
CA TYR A 70 -9.83 21.89 5.84
C TYR A 70 -11.33 21.98 5.49
N TRP A 71 -12.18 22.42 6.43
CA TRP A 71 -13.64 22.33 6.31
C TRP A 71 -14.20 23.09 5.11
N GLU A 72 -13.71 24.31 4.84
CA GLU A 72 -14.18 25.10 3.71
C GLU A 72 -13.87 24.42 2.36
N LEU A 73 -12.73 23.73 2.24
CA LEU A 73 -12.41 22.95 1.05
C LEU A 73 -13.37 21.77 0.89
N ILE A 74 -13.62 21.00 1.96
CA ILE A 74 -14.58 19.88 1.93
C ILE A 74 -15.98 20.37 1.56
N ASN A 75 -16.41 21.50 2.13
CA ASN A 75 -17.72 22.09 1.81
C ASN A 75 -17.82 22.50 0.33
N ARG A 76 -16.77 23.11 -0.24
CA ARG A 76 -16.73 23.40 -1.69
C ARG A 76 -16.81 22.13 -2.54
N LYS A 77 -16.14 21.05 -2.12
CA LYS A 77 -16.20 19.75 -2.81
C LYS A 77 -17.61 19.14 -2.76
N LEU A 78 -18.32 19.30 -1.64
CA LEU A 78 -19.73 18.90 -1.52
C LEU A 78 -20.64 19.73 -2.44
N GLN A 79 -20.46 21.05 -2.50
CA GLN A 79 -21.23 21.93 -3.37
C GLN A 79 -21.03 21.64 -4.87
N ARG A 80 -19.83 21.17 -5.24
CA ARG A 80 -19.45 20.83 -6.61
C ARG A 80 -19.68 19.36 -6.97
N TYR A 81 -20.24 18.57 -6.06
CA TYR A 81 -20.48 17.13 -6.25
C TYR A 81 -19.21 16.35 -6.65
N GLU A 82 -18.07 16.65 -6.01
CA GLU A 82 -16.77 16.05 -6.36
C GLU A 82 -16.53 14.67 -5.72
N TYR A 83 -17.39 14.22 -4.81
CA TYR A 83 -17.26 12.93 -4.13
C TYR A 83 -18.00 11.83 -4.89
N ARG A 84 -17.27 10.79 -5.31
CA ARG A 84 -17.85 9.64 -6.03
C ARG A 84 -18.37 8.58 -5.08
N ALA A 85 -17.79 8.51 -3.88
CA ALA A 85 -18.18 7.58 -2.84
C ALA A 85 -18.02 8.20 -1.44
N ALA A 86 -18.76 7.65 -0.47
CA ALA A 86 -18.60 8.01 0.94
C ALA A 86 -17.17 7.84 1.45
N ALA A 87 -16.43 6.86 0.91
CA ALA A 87 -15.03 6.65 1.23
C ALA A 87 -14.15 7.89 0.94
N ASP A 88 -14.44 8.61 -0.14
CA ASP A 88 -13.67 9.81 -0.54
C ASP A 88 -13.90 10.97 0.43
N PHE A 89 -15.17 11.18 0.83
CA PHE A 89 -15.54 12.18 1.84
C PHE A 89 -14.93 11.85 3.20
N MET A 90 -15.10 10.61 3.66
CA MET A 90 -14.50 10.14 4.93
C MET A 90 -12.98 10.28 4.94
N ALA A 91 -12.32 10.04 3.80
CA ALA A 91 -10.87 10.18 3.68
C ALA A 91 -10.42 11.65 3.84
N ASP A 92 -11.13 12.60 3.24
CA ASP A 92 -10.82 14.03 3.42
C ASP A 92 -11.09 14.49 4.85
N MET A 93 -12.21 14.07 5.46
CA MET A 93 -12.52 14.36 6.87
C MET A 93 -11.44 13.83 7.81
N ARG A 94 -11.00 12.59 7.60
CA ARG A 94 -9.87 11.97 8.32
C ARG A 94 -8.55 12.69 8.06
N ALA A 95 -8.34 13.23 6.86
CA ALA A 95 -7.13 13.98 6.53
C ALA A 95 -7.01 15.24 7.39
N VAL A 96 -8.09 15.96 7.67
CA VAL A 96 -8.05 17.17 8.53
C VAL A 96 -7.50 16.83 9.91
N VAL A 97 -8.06 15.81 10.58
CA VAL A 97 -7.61 15.41 11.92
C VAL A 97 -6.22 14.77 11.90
N ASN A 98 -5.90 13.96 10.89
CA ASN A 98 -4.57 13.35 10.73
C ASN A 98 -3.48 14.41 10.55
N ASN A 99 -3.75 15.42 9.72
CA ASN A 99 -2.83 16.53 9.50
C ASN A 99 -2.64 17.35 10.79
N CYS A 100 -3.70 17.52 11.60
CA CYS A 100 -3.58 18.14 12.92
C CYS A 100 -2.59 17.37 13.80
N TYR A 101 -2.71 16.05 13.90
CA TYR A 101 -1.78 15.25 14.71
C TYR A 101 -0.36 15.24 14.16
N LEU A 102 -0.22 15.21 12.83
CA LEU A 102 1.08 15.22 12.16
C LEU A 102 1.85 16.52 12.41
N TYR A 103 1.15 17.66 12.33
CA TYR A 103 1.75 18.98 12.52
C TYR A 103 1.92 19.36 13.99
N ASN A 104 0.88 19.16 14.82
CA ASN A 104 0.87 19.63 16.21
C ASN A 104 1.34 18.58 17.23
N GLY A 105 1.33 17.29 16.87
CA GLY A 105 1.51 16.19 17.81
C GLY A 105 0.25 15.90 18.64
N ILE A 106 0.12 14.66 19.13
CA ILE A 106 -1.12 14.16 19.76
C ILE A 106 -1.49 14.86 21.08
N GLN A 107 -0.52 15.48 21.76
CA GLN A 107 -0.72 16.14 23.07
C GLN A 107 -1.10 17.63 22.96
N ALA A 108 -1.05 18.21 21.77
CA ALA A 108 -1.37 19.62 21.58
C ALA A 108 -2.84 19.94 21.89
N PRO A 109 -3.16 21.17 22.35
CA PRO A 109 -4.54 21.59 22.56
C PRO A 109 -5.44 21.41 21.32
N ALA A 110 -4.92 21.75 20.13
CA ALA A 110 -5.62 21.54 18.86
C ALA A 110 -5.96 20.05 18.63
N SER A 111 -5.06 19.15 18.99
CA SER A 111 -5.26 17.70 18.88
C SER A 111 -6.35 17.17 19.82
N LYS A 112 -6.64 17.83 20.94
CA LYS A 112 -7.77 17.47 21.80
C LYS A 112 -9.11 17.79 21.12
N VAL A 113 -9.19 18.91 20.41
CA VAL A 113 -10.37 19.28 19.59
C VAL A 113 -10.50 18.31 18.42
N ALA A 114 -9.42 18.07 17.69
CA ALA A 114 -9.39 17.10 16.59
C ALA A 114 -9.84 15.69 17.03
N ARG A 115 -9.47 15.27 18.24
CA ARG A 115 -9.93 14.00 18.83
C ARG A 115 -11.44 13.99 19.03
N SER A 116 -12.01 15.05 19.62
CA SER A 116 -13.45 15.14 19.84
C SER A 116 -14.23 15.11 18.52
N ILE A 117 -13.73 15.83 17.50
CA ILE A 117 -14.28 15.82 16.14
C ILE A 117 -14.18 14.41 15.54
N GLU A 118 -13.03 13.74 15.68
CA GLU A 118 -12.82 12.39 15.15
C GLU A 118 -13.76 11.36 15.80
N VAL A 119 -13.95 11.43 17.11
CA VAL A 119 -14.90 10.57 17.82
C VAL A 119 -16.31 10.75 17.27
N LEU A 120 -16.76 12.01 17.10
CA LEU A 120 -18.08 12.31 16.56
C LEU A 120 -18.22 11.81 15.12
N MET A 121 -17.29 12.18 14.23
CA MET A 121 -17.44 11.87 12.81
C MET A 121 -17.39 10.37 12.53
N GLU A 122 -16.55 9.59 13.23
CA GLU A 122 -16.50 8.14 13.04
C GLU A 122 -17.79 7.45 13.49
N ASP A 123 -18.46 7.98 14.51
CA ASP A 123 -19.80 7.52 14.89
C ASP A 123 -20.87 7.87 13.83
N ARG A 124 -20.80 9.09 13.29
CA ARG A 124 -21.68 9.51 12.20
C ARG A 124 -21.43 8.78 10.88
N PHE A 125 -20.20 8.38 10.60
CA PHE A 125 -19.90 7.55 9.43
C PHE A 125 -20.61 6.20 9.50
N VAL A 126 -20.68 5.59 10.68
CA VAL A 126 -21.39 4.32 10.86
C VAL A 126 -22.90 4.52 10.80
N THR A 127 -23.43 5.54 11.47
CA THR A 127 -24.89 5.75 11.60
C THR A 127 -25.53 6.38 10.36
N GLU A 128 -24.89 7.35 9.72
CA GLU A 128 -25.44 8.10 8.58
C GLU A 128 -24.91 7.55 7.24
N LEU A 129 -23.59 7.37 7.10
CA LEU A 129 -22.99 6.89 5.85
C LEU A 129 -22.94 5.36 5.72
N ARG A 130 -23.47 4.63 6.71
CA ARG A 130 -23.48 3.16 6.77
C ARG A 130 -22.09 2.55 6.58
N ALA A 131 -21.05 3.24 7.04
CA ALA A 131 -19.70 2.72 7.02
C ALA A 131 -19.60 1.47 7.90
N THR A 132 -18.85 0.47 7.44
CA THR A 132 -18.65 -0.74 8.23
C THR A 132 -17.82 -0.42 9.47
N PRO A 133 -18.35 -0.64 10.69
CA PRO A 133 -17.59 -0.40 11.91
C PRO A 133 -16.44 -1.39 12.03
N VAL A 134 -15.35 -0.98 12.68
CA VAL A 134 -14.18 -1.84 12.90
C VAL A 134 -14.54 -2.96 13.89
N PRO A 135 -14.44 -4.24 13.51
CA PRO A 135 -14.79 -5.33 14.41
C PRO A 135 -13.78 -5.44 15.58
N PRO A 136 -14.23 -5.52 16.84
CA PRO A 136 -13.34 -5.69 17.99
C PRO A 136 -12.40 -6.92 17.88
N ALA A 137 -12.86 -7.97 17.20
CA ALA A 137 -12.07 -9.18 16.96
C ALA A 137 -10.86 -8.92 16.06
N GLU A 138 -10.96 -8.02 15.07
CA GLU A 138 -9.84 -7.66 14.21
C GLU A 138 -8.77 -6.91 14.98
N VAL A 139 -9.18 -5.95 15.82
CA VAL A 139 -8.26 -5.22 16.71
C VAL A 139 -7.53 -6.19 17.62
N LYS A 140 -8.27 -7.11 18.27
CA LYS A 140 -7.67 -8.13 19.14
C LYS A 140 -6.65 -8.97 18.39
N LYS A 141 -6.98 -9.44 17.18
CA LYS A 141 -6.08 -10.25 16.34
C LYS A 141 -4.81 -9.47 15.96
N ALA A 142 -4.96 -8.21 15.57
CA ALA A 142 -3.84 -7.35 15.19
C ALA A 142 -2.89 -7.06 16.37
N CYS A 143 -3.41 -7.05 17.60
CA CYS A 143 -2.61 -6.80 18.79
C CYS A 143 -1.83 -8.03 19.32
N ILE A 144 -2.05 -9.23 18.78
CA ILE A 144 -1.37 -10.44 19.26
C ILE A 144 0.12 -10.40 18.88
N GLY A 145 1.00 -10.72 19.84
CA GLY A 145 2.44 -10.81 19.61
C GLY A 145 3.14 -9.45 19.43
N MET A 146 2.53 -8.36 19.90
CA MET A 146 3.15 -7.03 19.93
C MET A 146 4.26 -6.92 20.98
N SER A 147 5.20 -5.99 20.77
CA SER A 147 6.23 -5.70 21.77
C SER A 147 5.66 -4.96 22.97
N SER A 148 6.37 -4.94 24.10
CA SER A 148 5.96 -4.15 25.28
C SER A 148 5.85 -2.64 24.99
N ALA A 149 6.65 -2.11 24.05
CA ALA A 149 6.53 -0.72 23.63
C ALA A 149 5.23 -0.47 22.85
N ASP A 150 4.92 -1.36 21.91
CA ASP A 150 3.69 -1.29 21.12
C ASP A 150 2.43 -1.44 21.97
N SER A 151 2.44 -2.35 22.95
CA SER A 151 1.31 -2.52 23.88
C SER A 151 1.05 -1.27 24.72
N ARG A 152 2.11 -0.55 25.13
CA ARG A 152 1.97 0.74 25.83
C ARG A 152 1.38 1.82 24.93
N GLU A 153 1.74 1.83 23.66
CA GLU A 153 1.20 2.81 22.71
C GLU A 153 -0.28 2.53 22.39
N ILE A 154 -0.67 1.26 22.22
CA ILE A 154 -2.07 0.87 22.11
C ILE A 154 -2.88 1.35 23.33
N LEU A 155 -2.33 1.18 24.54
CA LEU A 155 -3.00 1.66 25.75
C LEU A 155 -3.13 3.19 25.76
N ARG A 156 -2.11 3.93 25.31
CA ARG A 156 -2.18 5.40 25.18
C ARG A 156 -3.24 5.86 24.19
N ILE A 157 -3.36 5.17 23.05
CA ILE A 157 -4.42 5.45 22.07
C ILE A 157 -5.78 5.22 22.73
N TYR A 158 -5.96 4.08 23.40
CA TYR A 158 -7.20 3.76 24.09
C TYR A 158 -7.56 4.83 25.13
N THR A 159 -6.65 5.17 26.04
CA THR A 159 -6.91 6.17 27.08
C THR A 159 -7.18 7.55 26.49
N PHE A 160 -6.46 7.93 25.43
CA PHE A 160 -6.66 9.20 24.75
C PHE A 160 -8.07 9.30 24.17
N TYR A 161 -8.54 8.34 23.37
CA TYR A 161 -9.86 8.42 22.73
C TYR A 161 -11.02 8.13 23.68
N GLU A 162 -10.82 7.29 24.69
CA GLU A 162 -11.83 7.06 25.74
C GLU A 162 -11.93 8.22 26.75
N GLY A 163 -10.91 9.09 26.82
CA GLY A 163 -10.90 10.23 27.73
C GLY A 163 -10.57 9.85 29.17
N LEU A 164 -9.77 8.80 29.36
CA LEU A 164 -9.33 8.33 30.67
C LEU A 164 -8.10 9.11 31.13
N GLU A 165 -8.08 9.55 32.39
CA GLU A 165 -6.92 10.27 32.96
C GLU A 165 -5.70 9.37 33.14
N VAL A 166 -4.52 9.92 32.81
CA VAL A 166 -3.24 9.19 32.73
C VAL A 166 -2.65 8.87 34.12
N SER A 167 -3.12 9.53 35.19
CA SER A 167 -2.40 9.60 36.47
C SER A 167 -2.49 8.36 37.38
N THR A 168 -3.24 7.31 37.05
CA THR A 168 -3.43 6.16 37.96
C THR A 168 -3.30 4.77 37.33
N THR A 169 -3.00 4.65 36.03
CA THR A 169 -3.04 3.35 35.34
C THR A 169 -1.65 2.71 35.17
N SER A 170 -0.95 2.55 36.30
CA SER A 170 0.17 1.58 36.41
C SER A 170 -0.32 0.15 36.68
N GLY A 171 -1.64 -0.05 36.85
CA GLY A 171 -2.29 -1.34 36.98
C GLY A 171 -2.94 -1.79 35.68
N ASN A 172 -2.80 -3.08 35.36
CA ASN A 172 -3.37 -3.82 34.23
C ASN A 172 -4.78 -3.32 33.82
N THR A 173 -4.86 -2.33 32.92
CA THR A 173 -6.13 -1.79 32.44
C THR A 173 -6.77 -2.80 31.50
N ASN A 174 -7.91 -3.35 31.92
CA ASN A 174 -8.67 -4.27 31.08
C ASN A 174 -9.32 -3.48 29.94
N ILE A 175 -8.72 -3.54 28.75
CA ILE A 175 -9.22 -2.87 27.55
C ILE A 175 -10.54 -3.53 27.11
N GLN A 176 -11.64 -2.78 27.20
CA GLN A 176 -12.96 -3.25 26.81
C GLN A 176 -13.24 -2.93 25.33
N LEU A 177 -12.74 -3.76 24.42
CA LEU A 177 -12.89 -3.52 22.97
C LEU A 177 -14.35 -3.53 22.47
N ARG A 178 -15.29 -4.15 23.20
CA ARG A 178 -16.69 -4.24 22.77
C ARG A 178 -17.48 -2.95 22.97
N SER A 179 -17.08 -2.14 23.95
CA SER A 179 -17.73 -0.88 24.31
C SER A 179 -16.91 0.34 23.89
N ALA A 180 -15.73 0.13 23.31
CA ALA A 180 -14.85 1.20 22.83
C ALA A 180 -15.48 1.97 21.67
N LYS A 181 -15.17 3.27 21.57
CA LYS A 181 -15.67 4.14 20.50
C LYS A 181 -15.14 3.68 19.14
N ASN A 182 -15.89 3.96 18.08
CA ASN A 182 -15.49 3.64 16.70
C ASN A 182 -14.10 4.22 16.34
N ALA A 183 -13.85 5.48 16.73
CA ALA A 183 -12.55 6.12 16.55
C ALA A 183 -11.42 5.40 17.30
N THR A 184 -11.67 4.95 18.54
CA THR A 184 -10.70 4.20 19.35
C THR A 184 -10.29 2.91 18.64
N LEU A 185 -11.27 2.11 18.21
CA LEU A 185 -11.03 0.85 17.51
C LEU A 185 -10.28 1.06 16.18
N ARG A 186 -10.66 2.08 15.41
CA ARG A 186 -9.99 2.45 14.16
C ARG A 186 -8.52 2.77 14.40
N ARG A 187 -8.21 3.62 15.39
CA ARG A 187 -6.84 4.06 15.69
C ARG A 187 -5.97 2.95 16.23
N MET A 188 -6.52 2.10 17.11
CA MET A 188 -5.81 0.93 17.61
C MET A 188 -5.46 -0.03 16.47
N LEU A 189 -6.39 -0.29 15.55
CA LEU A 189 -6.15 -1.16 14.40
C LEU A 189 -5.12 -0.56 13.43
N GLU A 190 -5.22 0.74 13.15
CA GLU A 190 -4.27 1.48 12.29
C GLU A 190 -2.84 1.41 12.85
N TYR A 191 -2.68 1.64 14.16
CA TYR A 191 -1.39 1.48 14.83
C TYR A 191 -0.88 0.04 14.76
N ALA A 192 -1.73 -0.94 15.07
CA ALA A 192 -1.33 -2.34 15.07
C ALA A 192 -0.88 -2.83 13.68
N ARG A 193 -1.59 -2.42 12.61
CA ARG A 193 -1.23 -2.73 11.22
C ARG A 193 0.08 -2.06 10.83
N SER A 194 0.23 -0.75 11.06
CA SER A 194 1.47 -0.03 10.72
C SER A 194 2.69 -0.55 11.50
N SER A 195 2.53 -0.89 12.79
CA SER A 195 3.60 -1.51 13.58
C SER A 195 3.97 -2.90 13.04
N ALA A 196 2.99 -3.71 12.62
CA ALA A 196 3.26 -5.00 11.97
C ALA A 196 4.04 -4.85 10.67
N GLU A 197 3.65 -3.91 9.80
CA GLU A 197 4.35 -3.61 8.54
C GLU A 197 5.79 -3.15 8.79
N HIS A 198 6.02 -2.29 9.78
CA HIS A 198 7.38 -1.86 10.15
C HIS A 198 8.24 -3.02 10.64
N ARG A 199 7.67 -3.93 11.45
CA ARG A 199 8.37 -5.13 11.91
C ARG A 199 8.72 -6.06 10.74
N GLU A 200 7.78 -6.26 9.82
CA GLU A 200 8.01 -7.08 8.63
C GLU A 200 9.07 -6.47 7.73
N LYS A 201 9.00 -5.17 7.44
CA LYS A 201 10.01 -4.44 6.65
C LYS A 201 11.40 -4.57 7.29
N LYS A 202 11.50 -4.41 8.62
CA LYS A 202 12.76 -4.58 9.37
C LYS A 202 13.27 -6.03 9.30
N ALA A 203 12.39 -7.02 9.35
CA ALA A 203 12.76 -8.43 9.19
C ALA A 203 13.27 -8.73 7.78
N ARG A 204 12.59 -8.21 6.73
CA ARG A 204 13.01 -8.32 5.33
C ARG A 204 14.40 -7.71 5.11
N LEU A 205 14.66 -6.51 5.65
CA LEU A 205 15.98 -5.87 5.56
C LEU A 205 17.07 -6.70 6.24
N ARG A 206 16.81 -7.26 7.43
CA ARG A 206 17.76 -8.14 8.13
C ARG A 206 18.03 -9.44 7.37
N HIS A 207 17.01 -10.00 6.72
CA HIS A 207 17.17 -11.17 5.88
C HIS A 207 18.01 -10.85 4.64
N ALA A 208 17.73 -9.75 3.95
CA ALA A 208 18.50 -9.28 2.80
C ALA A 208 19.98 -9.05 3.15
N GLU A 209 20.26 -8.43 4.30
CA GLU A 209 21.62 -8.21 4.79
C GLU A 209 22.36 -9.54 5.06
N LYS A 210 21.69 -10.52 5.67
CA LYS A 210 22.27 -11.85 5.90
C LYS A 210 22.59 -12.56 4.58
N VAL A 211 21.67 -12.52 3.62
CA VAL A 211 21.88 -13.13 2.29
C VAL A 211 23.06 -12.46 1.58
N SER A 212 23.14 -11.13 1.59
CA SER A 212 24.27 -10.38 1.03
C SER A 212 25.60 -10.80 1.65
N ARG A 213 25.66 -10.86 3.01
CA ARG A 213 26.89 -11.28 3.71
C ARG A 213 27.33 -12.69 3.34
N VAL A 214 26.38 -13.62 3.13
CA VAL A 214 26.69 -14.99 2.70
C VAL A 214 27.19 -14.99 1.25
N SER A 215 26.58 -14.23 0.33
CA SER A 215 27.07 -14.11 -1.04
C SER A 215 28.44 -13.45 -1.12
N ASP A 216 28.71 -12.43 -0.31
CA ASP A 216 30.00 -11.72 -0.27
C ASP A 216 31.11 -12.65 0.23
N ARG A 217 30.85 -13.43 1.29
CA ARG A 217 31.78 -14.46 1.78
C ARG A 217 32.06 -15.51 0.71
N ARG A 218 31.04 -15.96 -0.05
CA ARG A 218 31.23 -16.92 -1.14
C ARG A 218 32.07 -16.35 -2.28
N ARG A 219 31.85 -15.08 -2.66
CA ARG A 219 32.68 -14.38 -3.66
C ARG A 219 34.13 -14.25 -3.22
N GLN A 220 34.37 -13.84 -1.98
CA GLN A 220 35.72 -13.74 -1.41
C GLN A 220 36.43 -15.10 -1.37
N ALA A 221 35.72 -16.17 -1.00
CA ALA A 221 36.28 -17.53 -1.02
C ALA A 221 36.66 -17.98 -2.44
N MET A 222 35.81 -17.72 -3.44
CA MET A 222 36.11 -18.04 -4.84
C MET A 222 37.30 -17.25 -5.38
N ALA A 223 37.39 -15.94 -5.09
CA ALA A 223 38.51 -15.11 -5.48
C ALA A 223 39.83 -15.56 -4.82
N GLY A 224 39.77 -15.94 -3.53
CA GLY A 224 40.92 -16.51 -2.82
C GLY A 224 41.38 -17.84 -3.41
N ALA A 225 40.45 -18.73 -3.78
CA ALA A 225 40.76 -19.99 -4.45
C ALA A 225 41.40 -19.77 -5.83
N GLN A 226 40.87 -18.85 -6.64
CA GLN A 226 41.46 -18.49 -7.93
C GLN A 226 42.88 -17.92 -7.78
N ALA A 227 43.11 -17.03 -6.81
CA ALA A 227 44.44 -16.49 -6.54
C ALA A 227 45.44 -17.56 -6.11
N ALA A 228 45.01 -18.53 -5.30
CA ALA A 228 45.86 -19.66 -4.88
C ALA A 228 46.24 -20.58 -6.05
N VAL A 229 45.31 -20.84 -6.98
CA VAL A 229 45.59 -21.61 -8.21
C VAL A 229 46.62 -20.88 -9.08
N MET A 230 46.46 -19.57 -9.30
CA MET A 230 47.43 -18.80 -10.09
C MET A 230 48.84 -18.75 -9.45
N GLN A 231 48.94 -18.79 -8.11
CA GLN A 231 50.23 -18.86 -7.43
C GLN A 231 50.91 -20.23 -7.55
N GLN A 232 50.15 -21.32 -7.66
CA GLN A 232 50.72 -22.64 -7.92
C GLN A 232 51.30 -22.76 -9.33
N ASP A 233 50.63 -22.19 -10.35
CA ASP A 233 51.16 -22.16 -11.72
C ASP A 233 52.44 -21.32 -11.84
N ALA A 234 52.59 -20.26 -11.03
CA ALA A 234 53.80 -19.43 -11.00
C ALA A 234 55.03 -20.12 -10.35
N ALA A 235 54.81 -21.18 -9.57
CA ALA A 235 55.87 -21.93 -8.89
C ALA A 235 56.42 -23.10 -9.74
N VAL A 236 55.87 -23.34 -10.93
CA VAL A 236 56.42 -24.29 -11.89
C VAL A 236 57.61 -23.64 -12.60
N GLN A 237 58.81 -23.83 -12.05
CA GLN A 237 60.05 -23.52 -12.78
C GLN A 237 60.23 -24.55 -13.90
N PHE A 238 60.05 -24.11 -15.14
CA PHE A 238 60.48 -24.89 -16.31
C PHE A 238 62.01 -24.98 -16.28
N HIS A 239 62.54 -26.17 -15.98
CA HIS A 239 63.92 -26.48 -16.35
C HIS A 239 64.03 -26.38 -17.87
N GLN A 240 64.96 -25.56 -18.36
CA GLN A 240 65.41 -25.60 -19.76
C GLN A 240 66.16 -26.90 -19.98
N ASP A 241 65.45 -28.02 -20.03
CA ASP A 241 66.01 -29.24 -20.57
C ASP A 241 66.10 -29.06 -22.08
N ALA A 242 67.34 -29.16 -22.57
CA ALA A 242 67.72 -29.00 -23.96
C ALA A 242 66.75 -29.71 -24.91
N GLU A 243 66.36 -29.03 -26.00
CA GLU A 243 65.54 -29.61 -27.06
C GLU A 243 66.09 -31.00 -27.46
N PRO A 244 65.34 -32.09 -27.23
CA PRO A 244 65.74 -33.38 -27.78
C PRO A 244 65.51 -33.29 -29.29
N ARG A 245 66.60 -33.46 -30.05
CA ARG A 245 66.55 -33.62 -31.51
C ARG A 245 65.55 -34.72 -31.86
N LEU A 246 64.44 -34.33 -32.49
CA LEU A 246 63.42 -35.25 -32.97
C LEU A 246 63.99 -36.06 -34.14
N GLU A 247 64.18 -37.36 -33.93
CA GLU A 247 64.40 -38.32 -35.01
C GLU A 247 63.05 -38.57 -35.71
N GLN A 248 63.00 -38.50 -37.03
CA GLN A 248 61.74 -38.62 -37.77
C GLN A 248 61.17 -40.04 -37.64
N VAL A 249 59.95 -40.13 -37.08
CA VAL A 249 59.23 -41.39 -36.95
C VAL A 249 58.58 -41.75 -38.30
N PRO A 250 58.66 -43.02 -38.76
CA PRO A 250 58.10 -43.46 -40.03
C PRO A 250 56.58 -43.26 -40.09
N GLN A 251 56.08 -42.81 -41.25
CA GLN A 251 54.64 -42.72 -41.53
C GLN A 251 53.99 -44.10 -41.41
N ASN A 252 53.18 -44.31 -40.37
CA ASN A 252 52.25 -45.43 -40.34
C ASN A 252 50.97 -45.05 -41.09
N THR A 253 50.76 -45.83 -42.15
CA THR A 253 49.57 -45.87 -43.00
C THR A 253 48.28 -45.99 -42.20
N GLN A 254 47.26 -45.30 -42.69
CA GLN A 254 45.90 -45.19 -42.18
C GLN A 254 45.30 -46.55 -41.75
N THR A 255 44.79 -46.60 -40.52
CA THR A 255 43.73 -47.54 -40.14
C THR A 255 42.55 -46.73 -39.60
N ALA A 256 41.46 -46.76 -40.35
CA ALA A 256 40.24 -46.03 -40.11
C ALA A 256 39.58 -46.42 -38.77
N MET A 257 39.17 -45.43 -37.98
CA MET A 257 38.09 -45.57 -37.01
C MET A 257 37.01 -44.51 -37.27
N PRO A 258 35.73 -44.87 -37.09
CA PRO A 258 34.61 -44.23 -37.77
C PRO A 258 34.23 -42.88 -37.16
N MET A 259 33.81 -41.97 -38.03
CA MET A 259 33.30 -40.64 -37.68
C MET A 259 32.06 -40.75 -36.78
N MET A 260 32.05 -40.03 -35.67
CA MET A 260 30.81 -39.55 -35.08
C MET A 260 30.66 -38.07 -35.42
N GLU A 261 29.49 -37.72 -35.96
CA GLU A 261 29.12 -36.39 -36.45
C GLU A 261 29.21 -35.32 -35.36
N GLU A 262 29.88 -34.23 -35.69
CA GLU A 262 29.82 -32.97 -34.94
C GLU A 262 28.46 -32.31 -35.17
N VAL A 263 27.58 -32.34 -34.16
CA VAL A 263 26.38 -31.50 -34.16
C VAL A 263 26.81 -30.09 -33.74
N SER A 264 26.74 -29.17 -34.71
CA SER A 264 27.16 -27.77 -34.59
C SER A 264 26.30 -26.95 -33.61
N PRO A 265 26.85 -25.87 -33.03
CA PRO A 265 26.15 -24.98 -32.12
C PRO A 265 25.15 -24.06 -32.84
N ILE A 266 23.96 -23.91 -32.25
CA ILE A 266 22.86 -23.08 -32.75
C ILE A 266 23.27 -21.60 -32.79
N ARG A 267 23.30 -21.03 -34.00
CA ARG A 267 23.25 -19.58 -34.27
C ARG A 267 21.82 -19.09 -34.10
N ILE A 268 21.64 -18.02 -33.33
CA ILE A 268 20.42 -17.22 -33.34
C ILE A 268 20.77 -15.96 -34.13
N GLU A 269 20.25 -15.88 -35.35
CA GLU A 269 20.29 -14.68 -36.20
C GLU A 269 19.01 -13.87 -35.94
N GLU A 270 19.20 -12.55 -35.75
CA GLU A 270 18.15 -11.53 -35.77
C GLU A 270 17.55 -11.44 -37.16
N GLU A 271 16.22 -11.48 -37.29
CA GLU A 271 15.44 -10.80 -38.35
C GLU A 271 13.93 -11.02 -38.15
N GLY A 272 13.11 -10.04 -38.54
CA GLY A 272 11.65 -10.15 -38.68
C GLY A 272 10.85 -9.38 -37.63
N GLU A 273 10.67 -8.07 -37.79
CA GLU A 273 9.48 -7.46 -38.43
C GLU A 273 8.27 -7.33 -37.51
N TRP A 274 8.04 -6.07 -37.12
CA TRP A 274 6.84 -5.58 -36.46
C TRP A 274 5.67 -5.66 -37.44
N LEU A 275 4.66 -6.47 -37.12
CA LEU A 275 3.33 -6.35 -37.72
C LEU A 275 2.38 -5.73 -36.70
N ASP A 276 2.03 -4.49 -37.03
CA ASP A 276 0.96 -3.65 -36.50
C ASP A 276 -0.38 -4.19 -37.00
N GLU A 277 -1.17 -4.85 -36.14
CA GLU A 277 -2.59 -5.10 -36.42
C GLU A 277 -3.43 -3.97 -35.85
N GLY A 278 -3.65 -2.97 -36.70
CA GLY A 278 -4.75 -2.03 -36.58
C GLY A 278 -6.10 -2.68 -36.90
N ASP A 279 -7.09 -2.22 -36.16
CA ASP A 279 -8.51 -2.07 -36.49
C ASP A 279 -9.09 -2.86 -37.67
N LEU A 280 -10.04 -3.73 -37.35
CA LEU A 280 -11.18 -4.01 -38.23
C LEU A 280 -12.49 -3.90 -37.44
N GLU A 281 -13.19 -2.79 -37.71
CA GLU A 281 -14.64 -2.73 -37.68
C GLU A 281 -15.21 -3.87 -38.55
N GLU A 282 -16.25 -4.55 -38.08
CA GLU A 282 -17.24 -5.12 -39.00
C GLU A 282 -18.64 -5.09 -38.38
N SER A 283 -19.35 -4.04 -38.80
CA SER A 283 -20.74 -4.03 -39.24
C SER A 283 -21.57 -5.31 -39.16
N SER A 284 -22.79 -5.15 -38.62
CA SER A 284 -23.96 -6.00 -38.87
C SER A 284 -24.18 -6.31 -40.35
N PRO A 285 -24.91 -7.40 -40.62
CA PRO A 285 -26.23 -7.18 -41.23
C PRO A 285 -27.35 -8.10 -40.71
N MET A 286 -28.57 -7.57 -40.89
CA MET A 286 -29.92 -8.19 -40.81
C MET A 286 -30.67 -8.11 -39.47
#